data_AF-A0A1W9VI66-F1
#
_entry.id   AF-A0A1W9VI66-F1
#
_cell.length_a   1.000
_cell.length_b   1.000
_cell.length_c   1.000
_cell.angle_alpha   90.00
_cell.angle_beta   90.00
_cell.angle_gamma   90.00
#
_symmetry.space_group_name_H-M   'P 1'
#
loop_
_entity.id
_entity.type
_entity.pdbx_description
1 polymer ?
#
loop_
_entity_poly.entity_id
_entity_poly.type
_entity_poly.pdbx_seq_one_letter_code
_entity_poly.pdbx_strand_id
1 'polypeptide(L)' 'MDNSGSKKEGVGRTYKGHDSYAPMFSYIGSEGYMLANELRPGIQHCQKGTPKFLEQLLDNIDQLNLEKPVLIRMDSGKCV' A
#
# COMPACT_ATOMS: atom_id res chain seq x y z
N MET A 1 -10.59 -4.12 6.99
CA MET A 1 -11.64 -3.13 6.70
C MET A 1 -12.76 -3.86 6.00
N ASP A 2 -13.75 -4.36 6.75
CA ASP A 2 -14.83 -5.16 6.17
C ASP A 2 -15.76 -4.28 5.33
N ASN A 3 -15.91 -4.61 4.05
CA ASN A 3 -16.77 -3.95 3.08
C ASN A 3 -17.87 -4.88 2.54
N SER A 4 -18.13 -6.02 3.19
CA SER A 4 -19.08 -7.06 2.72
C SER A 4 -20.53 -6.59 2.59
N GLY A 5 -20.88 -5.47 3.22
CA GLY A 5 -22.19 -4.82 3.06
C GLY A 5 -22.26 -3.72 1.99
N SER A 6 -21.20 -3.53 1.20
CA SER A 6 -21.09 -2.41 0.26
C SER A 6 -20.82 -2.89 -1.18
N LYS A 7 -21.33 -2.14 -2.16
CA LYS A 7 -21.12 -2.41 -3.60
C LYS A 7 -20.03 -1.49 -4.19
N LYS A 8 -18.93 -1.31 -3.47
CA LYS A 8 -17.82 -0.47 -3.94
C LYS A 8 -17.01 -1.21 -5.00
N GLU A 9 -16.61 -0.49 -6.04
CA GLU A 9 -15.75 -1.04 -7.09
C GLU A 9 -14.40 -1.50 -6.53
N GLY A 10 -13.91 -2.66 -6.98
CA GLY A 10 -12.63 -3.24 -6.56
C GLY A 10 -12.65 -3.97 -5.21
N VAL A 11 -13.77 -3.95 -4.48
CA VAL A 11 -13.92 -4.81 -3.29
C VAL A 11 -14.02 -6.27 -3.73
N GLY A 12 -13.26 -7.15 -3.09
CA GLY A 12 -13.31 -8.59 -3.36
C GLY A 12 -13.02 -9.44 -2.14
N ARG A 13 -13.39 -10.72 -2.21
CA ARG A 13 -13.23 -11.68 -1.12
C ARG A 13 -11.74 -11.90 -0.84
N THR A 14 -11.27 -11.43 0.30
CA THR A 14 -9.89 -11.66 0.74
C THR A 14 -9.74 -13.03 1.40
N TYR A 15 -8.50 -13.51 1.55
CA TYR A 15 -8.21 -14.76 2.27
C TYR A 15 -8.73 -14.77 3.73
N LYS A 16 -8.96 -13.59 4.32
CA LYS A 16 -9.53 -13.44 5.66
C LYS A 16 -11.05 -13.59 5.71
N GLY A 17 -11.70 -13.96 4.59
CA GLY A 17 -13.15 -14.19 4.55
C GLY A 17 -14.00 -12.92 4.62
N HIS A 18 -13.38 -11.74 4.44
CA HIS A 18 -14.08 -10.46 4.34
C HIS A 18 -13.91 -9.89 2.93
N ASP A 19 -14.93 -9.17 2.47
CA ASP A 19 -14.84 -8.44 1.22
C ASP A 19 -14.11 -7.13 1.52
N SER A 20 -12.95 -6.92 0.92
CA SER A 20 -12.09 -5.77 1.23
C SER A 20 -11.21 -5.39 0.04
N TYR A 21 -10.41 -4.35 0.20
CA TYR A 21 -9.29 -4.02 -0.69
C TYR A 21 -7.99 -4.66 -0.20
N ALA A 22 -6.98 -4.72 -1.07
CA ALA A 22 -5.60 -5.07 -0.75
C ALA A 22 -4.71 -3.80 -0.81
N PRO A 23 -4.81 -2.89 0.18
CA PRO A 23 -4.15 -1.59 0.11
C PRO A 23 -2.62 -1.69 0.15
N MET A 24 -1.95 -0.73 -0.48
CA MET A 24 -0.55 -0.39 -0.25
C MET A 24 -0.48 1.05 0.23
N PHE A 25 0.20 1.28 1.35
CA PHE A 25 0.38 2.60 1.92
C PHE A 25 1.85 2.80 2.25
N SER A 26 2.36 3.99 1.95
CA SER A 26 3.67 4.44 2.40
C SER A 26 3.52 5.72 3.22
N TYR A 27 4.34 5.82 4.25
CA TYR A 27 4.37 6.95 5.15
C TYR A 27 5.81 7.43 5.32
N ILE A 28 6.00 8.73 5.53
CA ILE A 28 7.30 9.36 5.72
C ILE A 28 7.28 10.31 6.92
N GLY A 29 8.43 10.44 7.58
CA GLY A 29 8.60 11.26 8.77
C GLY A 29 8.10 10.61 10.06
N SER A 30 8.42 11.24 11.20
CA SER A 30 8.01 10.80 12.54
C SER A 30 6.50 10.84 12.75
N GLU A 31 5.85 11.85 12.16
CA GLU A 31 4.40 12.07 12.28
C GLU A 31 3.58 11.14 11.37
N GLY A 32 4.25 10.38 10.49
CA GLY A 32 3.58 9.43 9.59
C GLY A 32 2.78 10.11 8.48
N TYR A 33 3.37 11.09 7.79
CA TYR A 33 2.73 11.73 6.64
C TYR A 33 2.58 10.72 5.49
N MET A 34 1.38 10.62 4.91
CA MET A 34 1.13 9.73 3.79
C MET A 34 1.85 10.23 2.54
N LEU A 35 2.71 9.39 1.96
CA LEU A 35 3.49 9.75 0.77
C LEU A 35 2.91 9.13 -0.51
N ALA A 36 2.40 7.90 -0.43
CA ALA A 36 1.72 7.24 -1.53
C ALA A 36 0.69 6.23 -0.99
N ASN A 37 -0.39 6.06 -1.75
CA ASN A 37 -1.46 5.12 -1.44
C ASN A 37 -2.04 4.50 -2.71
N GLU A 38 -2.33 3.20 -2.64
CA GLU A 38 -3.00 2.47 -3.72
C GLU A 38 -4.04 1.51 -3.14
N LEU A 39 -5.30 1.62 -3.60
CA LEU A 39 -6.38 0.71 -3.24
C LEU A 39 -6.52 -0.36 -4.33
N ARG A 40 -5.87 -1.50 -4.15
CA ARG A 40 -5.94 -2.61 -5.11
C ARG A 40 -7.14 -3.52 -4.84
N PRO A 41 -7.61 -4.27 -5.86
CA PRO A 41 -8.64 -5.27 -5.67
C PRO A 41 -8.31 -6.29 -4.58
N GLY A 42 -9.30 -6.64 -3.74
CA GLY A 42 -9.10 -7.54 -2.59
C GLY A 42 -8.69 -8.97 -2.93
N ILE A 43 -8.86 -9.38 -4.18
CA ILE A 43 -8.53 -10.73 -4.67
C ILE A 43 -7.03 -10.84 -5.04
N GLN A 44 -6.30 -9.73 -5.00
CA GLN A 44 -4.93 -9.65 -5.50
C GLN A 44 -3.90 -10.11 -4.47
N HIS A 45 -2.89 -10.88 -4.91
CA HIS A 45 -1.78 -11.31 -4.06
C HIS A 45 -0.99 -10.10 -3.51
N CYS A 46 -0.59 -10.17 -2.24
CA CYS A 46 0.14 -9.14 -1.48
C CYS A 46 1.20 -8.40 -2.31
N GLN A 47 2.04 -9.16 -3.03
CA GLN A 47 3.23 -8.64 -3.74
C GLN A 47 2.96 -8.17 -5.19
N LYS A 48 1.77 -8.41 -5.76
CA LYS A 48 1.52 -8.08 -7.16
C LYS A 48 1.44 -6.56 -7.34
N GLY A 49 2.41 -5.99 -8.04
CA GLY A 49 2.52 -4.54 -8.28
C GLY A 49 3.45 -3.80 -7.31
N THR A 50 4.05 -4.50 -6.34
CA THR A 50 4.98 -3.89 -5.38
C THR A 50 6.20 -3.20 -6.03
N PRO A 51 6.89 -3.78 -7.04
CA PRO A 51 8.02 -3.09 -7.67
C PRO A 51 7.65 -1.72 -8.27
N LYS A 52 6.53 -1.67 -9.01
CA LYS A 52 6.04 -0.43 -9.61
C LYS A 52 5.64 0.62 -8.55
N PHE A 53 5.03 0.17 -7.45
CA PHE A 53 4.70 1.05 -6.34
C PHE A 53 5.97 1.62 -5.67
N LEU A 54 7.03 0.81 -5.55
CA LEU A 54 8.31 1.26 -5.01
C LEU A 54 9.01 2.27 -5.94
N GLU A 55 8.97 2.06 -7.26
CA GLU A 55 9.48 3.03 -8.23
C GLU A 55 8.80 4.40 -8.05
N GLN A 56 7.46 4.42 -8.02
CA GLN A 56 6.69 5.66 -7.78
C GLN A 56 7.00 6.28 -6.41
N LEU A 57 7.23 5.46 -5.39
CA LEU A 57 7.60 5.93 -4.06
C LEU A 57 8.96 6.64 -4.08
N LEU A 58 9.94 6.08 -4.78
CA LEU A 58 11.27 6.67 -4.91
C LEU A 58 11.21 7.99 -5.69
N ASP A 59 10.46 8.04 -6.79
CA ASP A 59 10.24 9.27 -7.55
C ASP A 59 9.63 10.39 -6.69
N ASN A 60 8.69 10.03 -5.80
CA ASN A 60 8.10 10.98 -4.85
C ASN A 60 9.09 11.43 -3.79
N ILE A 61 9.96 10.53 -3.28
CA ILE A 61 11.01 10.87 -2.31
C ILE A 61 12.01 11.85 -2.92
N ASP A 62 12.42 11.62 -4.16
CA ASP A 62 13.38 12.49 -4.86
C ASP A 62 12.85 13.92 -5.03
N GLN A 63 11.56 14.07 -5.28
CA GLN A 63 10.91 15.38 -5.38
C GLN A 63 10.87 16.17 -4.07
N LEU A 64 10.94 15.49 -2.92
CA LEU A 64 10.92 16.14 -1.60
C LEU A 64 12.26 16.81 -1.24
N ASN A 65 13.34 16.59 -2.01
CA ASN A 65 14.65 17.21 -1.81
C ASN A 65 15.14 17.13 -0.35
N LEU A 66 15.02 15.96 0.26
CA LEU A 66 15.38 15.75 1.66
C LEU A 66 16.89 15.85 1.87
N GLU A 67 17.33 16.62 2.88
CA GLU A 67 18.75 16.81 3.19
C GLU A 67 19.43 15.55 3.74
N LYS A 68 18.65 14.64 4.33
CA LYS A 68 19.14 13.44 5.01
C LYS A 68 18.81 12.19 4.19
N PRO A 69 19.67 11.14 4.25
CA PRO A 69 19.36 9.86 3.65
C PRO A 69 18.04 9.28 4.16
N VAL A 70 17.26 8.66 3.27
CA VAL A 70 15.98 8.03 3.61
C VAL A 70 16.19 6.55 3.90
N LEU A 71 15.70 6.10 5.06
CA LEU A 71 15.63 4.67 5.41
C LEU A 71 14.25 4.13 5.04
N ILE A 72 14.21 3.19 4.09
CA ILE A 72 12.98 2.48 3.72
C ILE A 72 12.86 1.22 4.58
N ARG A 73 11.80 1.15 5.38
CA ARG A 73 11.43 -0.06 6.14
C ARG A 73 10.21 -0.69 5.50
N MET A 74 10.38 -1.87 4.91
CA MET A 74 9.26 -2.68 4.44
C MET A 74 8.85 -3.63 5.56
N ASP A 75 7.67 -3.41 6.15
CA ASP A 75 7.09 -4.39 7.05
C ASP A 75 6.65 -5.61 6.22
N SER A 76 7.09 -6.81 6.62
CA SER A 76 6.86 -8.04 5.87
C SER A 76 5.36 -8.26 5.66
N GLY A 77 4.89 -8.03 4.44
CA GLY A 77 3.54 -8.42 4.04
C GLY A 77 3.42 -9.93 4.16
N LYS A 78 2.64 -10.42 5.13
CA LYS A 78 2.38 -11.85 5.28
C LYS A 78 1.87 -12.42 3.96
N CYS A 79 2.68 -13.25 3.34
CA CYS A 79 2.30 -14.10 2.22
C CYS A 79 2.53 -15.55 2.71
N VAL A 80 1.46 -16.19 3.15
CA VAL A 80 1.31 -17.66 3.20
C VAL A 80 -0.02 -17.95 2.55
#